data_AF-A0A7C5ZCL7-F1
#
_entry.id   AF-A0A7C5ZCL7-F1
#
_cell.length_a   1.000
_cell.length_b   1.000
_cell.length_c   1.000
_cell.angle_alpha   90.00
_cell.angle_beta   90.00
_cell.angle_gamma   90.00
#
_symmetry.space_group_name_H-M   'P 1'
#
loop_
_entity.id
_entity.type
_entity.pdbx_description
1 polymer ?
#
loop_
_entity_poly.entity_id
_entity_poly.type
_entity_poly.pdbx_seq_one_letter_code
_entity_poly.pdbx_strand_id
1 'polypeptide(L)'
;MRRRVFLQGGIASAALGWFFRKPASAHEKKSTETRLSSFWTEGFFHQTAVEEANHQNHTIRASIQGKWNAYTIRELPEEYLDWNFKHRLSNMELMRSGRRPDWSGAHNAAVATVGKNRGDSRFTLNNAIKGMGVCPRLDRIDELTERLKSTSDQPHTDKFSVLESMYRDRSLWDARRLVSLELYSTPEFETHTFLNQMTNPLSTIVFLDIPSYEIRAVTSLYHPRDPDLSEYGQKIVRYVNTIHTYMHSHFTRIVSAVVYHVIEVYNNSPASRGGGSQKGVRIV
;
A
#
# COMPACT_ATOMS: atom_id res chain seq x y z
N MET A 1 30.32 34.10 7.13
CA MET A 1 30.17 33.35 5.86
C MET A 1 28.77 33.60 5.33
N ARG A 2 28.65 34.19 4.12
CA ARG A 2 27.43 34.80 3.56
C ARG A 2 26.33 33.77 3.25
N ARG A 3 25.11 34.02 3.76
CA ARG A 3 23.85 33.39 3.31
C ARG A 3 23.44 34.00 1.97
N ARG A 4 23.10 33.17 0.97
CA ARG A 4 22.39 33.62 -0.22
C ARG A 4 20.90 33.28 -0.06
N VAL A 5 20.11 34.34 -0.04
CA VAL A 5 18.66 34.37 -0.27
C VAL A 5 18.46 34.56 -1.76
N PHE A 6 17.50 33.85 -2.36
CA PHE A 6 16.88 34.30 -3.60
C PHE A 6 15.36 34.17 -3.47
N LEU A 7 14.71 35.35 -3.39
CA LEU A 7 13.28 35.59 -3.61
C LEU A 7 12.89 35.11 -5.03
N GLN A 8 11.74 34.44 -5.21
CA GLN A 8 10.40 35.01 -5.45
C GLN A 8 10.25 35.89 -6.69
N GLY A 9 9.26 35.53 -7.51
CA GLY A 9 8.74 36.20 -8.71
C GLY A 9 8.62 35.17 -9.85
N GLY A 10 7.47 34.75 -10.36
CA GLY A 10 6.13 35.32 -10.34
C GLY A 10 5.64 35.50 -11.78
N ILE A 11 4.68 34.65 -12.20
CA ILE A 11 3.64 34.87 -13.22
C ILE A 11 3.96 34.60 -14.71
N ALA A 12 3.26 33.57 -15.20
CA ALA A 12 2.58 33.38 -16.50
C ALA A 12 3.22 33.84 -17.82
N SER A 13 3.30 32.89 -18.77
CA SER A 13 2.79 33.06 -20.13
C SER A 13 2.50 31.70 -20.76
N ALA A 14 1.22 31.45 -21.05
CA ALA A 14 0.77 30.41 -21.94
C ALA A 14 0.85 30.90 -23.40
N ALA A 15 0.91 29.94 -24.32
CA ALA A 15 0.73 30.05 -25.77
C ALA A 15 1.89 30.63 -26.60
N LEU A 16 2.58 29.76 -27.34
CA LEU A 16 2.77 29.84 -28.81
C LEU A 16 3.73 28.74 -29.25
N GLY A 17 3.31 27.93 -30.23
CA GLY A 17 4.16 26.88 -30.79
C GLY A 17 3.44 25.71 -31.48
N TRP A 18 2.21 25.90 -31.97
CA TRP A 18 1.80 25.18 -33.18
C TRP A 18 2.66 25.70 -34.34
N PHE A 19 2.97 24.83 -35.30
CA PHE A 19 3.89 25.00 -36.44
C PHE A 19 5.37 24.72 -36.14
N PHE A 20 5.75 23.44 -36.15
CA PHE A 20 6.73 22.85 -37.08
C PHE A 20 6.73 21.33 -36.91
N ARG A 21 5.82 20.65 -37.62
CA ARG A 21 5.76 19.19 -37.70
C ARG A 21 6.67 18.78 -38.87
N LYS A 22 7.91 18.36 -38.60
CA LYS A 22 8.70 17.59 -39.57
C LYS A 22 8.29 16.11 -39.49
N PRO A 23 8.16 15.39 -40.61
CA PRO A 23 7.81 13.98 -40.58
C PRO A 23 9.01 13.18 -40.08
N ALA A 24 8.92 12.63 -38.87
CA ALA A 24 9.84 11.59 -38.45
C ALA A 24 9.49 10.32 -39.23
N SER A 25 10.48 9.84 -39.97
CA SER A 25 10.45 8.62 -40.78
C SER A 25 9.88 7.45 -40.00
N ALA A 26 9.00 6.70 -40.65
CA ALA A 26 8.47 5.42 -40.21
C ALA A 26 9.60 4.41 -39.99
N HIS A 27 10.13 4.35 -38.76
CA HIS A 27 10.56 3.09 -38.19
C HIS A 27 9.35 2.51 -37.47
N GLU A 28 8.62 1.71 -38.22
CA GLU A 28 7.66 0.74 -37.73
C GLU A 28 8.39 -0.22 -36.78
N LYS A 29 8.56 0.20 -35.52
CA LYS A 29 8.75 -0.75 -34.44
C LYS A 29 7.46 -1.54 -34.38
N LYS A 30 7.50 -2.73 -34.96
CA LYS A 30 6.63 -3.85 -34.58
C LYS A 30 6.59 -3.86 -33.05
N SER A 31 5.57 -3.27 -32.47
CA SER A 31 5.24 -3.46 -31.07
C SER A 31 4.85 -4.93 -31.00
N THR A 32 5.80 -5.78 -30.64
CA THR A 32 5.51 -7.11 -30.13
C THR A 32 4.35 -6.93 -29.16
N GLU A 33 3.19 -7.48 -29.51
CA GLU A 33 2.06 -7.60 -28.62
C GLU A 33 2.60 -8.13 -27.29
N THR A 34 2.67 -7.25 -26.29
CA THR A 34 2.91 -7.67 -24.92
C THR A 34 1.71 -8.55 -24.60
N ARG A 35 1.87 -9.87 -24.67
CA ARG A 35 0.85 -10.81 -24.19
C ARG A 35 0.55 -10.39 -22.75
N LEU A 36 -0.61 -9.75 -22.57
CA LEU A 36 -1.17 -9.43 -21.26
C LEU A 36 -1.05 -10.68 -20.40
N SER A 37 -0.58 -10.51 -19.18
CA SER A 37 -0.34 -11.65 -18.33
C SER A 37 -1.67 -12.37 -18.05
N SER A 38 -1.64 -13.70 -18.07
CA SER A 38 -2.84 -14.56 -18.03
C SER A 38 -3.47 -14.67 -16.64
N PHE A 39 -3.30 -13.68 -15.76
CA PHE A 39 -3.86 -13.73 -14.40
C PHE A 39 -5.34 -13.38 -14.34
N TRP A 40 -5.85 -12.74 -15.39
CA TRP A 40 -7.24 -12.34 -15.47
C TRP A 40 -8.09 -13.42 -16.15
N THR A 41 -9.12 -13.88 -15.45
CA THR A 41 -10.17 -14.77 -15.95
C THR A 41 -11.49 -14.04 -15.81
N GLU A 42 -12.21 -13.84 -16.91
CA GLU A 42 -13.53 -13.17 -16.90
C GLU A 42 -13.55 -11.81 -16.16
N GLY A 43 -12.42 -11.09 -16.18
CA GLY A 43 -12.26 -9.78 -15.57
C GLY A 43 -11.98 -9.78 -14.06
N PHE A 44 -11.70 -10.92 -13.44
CA PHE A 44 -11.15 -11.01 -12.09
C PHE A 44 -9.84 -11.81 -12.09
N PHE A 45 -9.12 -11.85 -10.97
CA PHE A 45 -7.98 -12.73 -10.79
C PHE A 45 -8.11 -13.49 -9.48
N HIS A 46 -7.42 -14.63 -9.39
CA HIS A 46 -7.23 -15.39 -8.16
C HIS A 46 -5.73 -15.63 -7.95
N GLN A 47 -5.21 -15.28 -6.77
CA GLN A 47 -3.78 -15.43 -6.48
C GLN A 47 -3.46 -16.84 -6.00
N THR A 48 -2.82 -17.63 -6.85
CA THR A 48 -2.48 -19.04 -6.55
C THR A 48 -1.11 -19.22 -5.89
N ALA A 49 -0.30 -18.16 -5.81
CA ALA A 49 1.04 -18.20 -5.21
C ALA A 49 1.02 -18.14 -3.67
N VAL A 50 -0.15 -18.01 -3.04
CA VAL A 50 -0.34 -17.89 -1.59
C VAL A 50 -1.55 -18.71 -1.19
N GLU A 51 -1.42 -19.49 -0.12
CA GLU A 51 -2.58 -20.11 0.53
C GLU A 51 -3.15 -19.15 1.58
N GLU A 52 -4.46 -19.21 1.82
CA GLU A 52 -5.12 -18.37 2.83
C GLU A 52 -4.43 -18.52 4.19
N ALA A 53 -4.19 -17.40 4.86
CA ALA A 53 -3.52 -17.40 6.15
C ALA A 53 -4.34 -18.18 7.19
N ASN A 54 -3.68 -19.05 7.95
CA ASN A 54 -4.32 -19.66 9.10
C ASN A 54 -4.30 -18.67 10.28
N HIS A 55 -5.47 -18.13 10.59
CA HIS A 55 -5.64 -17.11 11.62
C HIS A 55 -5.46 -17.65 13.04
N GLN A 56 -5.66 -18.95 13.28
CA GLN A 56 -5.55 -19.56 14.62
C GLN A 56 -4.10 -19.82 15.03
N ASN A 57 -3.28 -20.32 14.10
CA ASN A 57 -1.87 -20.64 14.37
C ASN A 57 -0.90 -19.56 13.86
N HIS A 58 -1.42 -18.50 13.25
CA HIS A 58 -0.65 -17.38 12.69
C HIS A 58 0.42 -17.83 11.69
N THR A 59 0.03 -18.68 10.73
CA THR A 59 0.92 -19.12 9.66
C THR A 59 0.35 -18.80 8.28
N ILE A 60 1.25 -18.68 7.31
CA ILE A 60 0.90 -18.51 5.90
C ILE A 60 1.85 -19.32 5.03
N ARG A 61 1.33 -19.91 3.96
CA ARG A 61 2.14 -20.64 2.98
C ARG A 61 2.18 -19.88 1.66
N ALA A 62 3.36 -19.81 1.07
CA ALA A 62 3.57 -19.08 -0.17
C ALA A 62 4.60 -19.79 -1.08
N SER A 63 4.33 -19.74 -2.38
CA SER A 63 5.21 -20.25 -3.43
C SER A 63 6.21 -19.18 -3.82
N ILE A 64 7.47 -19.37 -3.43
CA ILE A 64 8.59 -18.48 -3.76
C ILE A 64 9.49 -19.22 -4.72
N GLN A 65 9.63 -18.70 -5.95
CA GLN A 65 10.47 -19.32 -6.99
C GLN A 65 10.09 -20.81 -7.23
N GLY A 66 8.80 -21.12 -7.20
CA GLY A 66 8.27 -22.47 -7.42
C GLY A 66 8.37 -23.40 -6.21
N LYS A 67 8.84 -22.93 -5.05
CA LYS A 67 8.89 -23.70 -3.80
C LYS A 67 7.92 -23.17 -2.78
N TRP A 68 7.06 -24.05 -2.26
CA TRP A 68 6.17 -23.72 -1.15
C TRP A 68 6.95 -23.66 0.16
N ASN A 69 6.82 -22.53 0.85
CA ASN A 69 7.41 -22.31 2.17
C ASN A 69 6.29 -21.91 3.14
N ALA A 70 6.43 -22.31 4.40
CA ALA A 70 5.57 -21.86 5.48
C ALA A 70 6.29 -20.76 6.27
N TYR A 71 5.54 -19.72 6.64
CA TYR A 71 6.04 -18.59 7.43
C TYR A 71 5.17 -18.39 8.66
N THR A 72 5.80 -18.00 9.76
CA THR A 72 5.07 -17.52 10.94
C THR A 72 4.79 -16.03 10.78
N ILE A 73 3.53 -15.65 10.92
CA ILE A 73 3.08 -14.27 10.94
C ILE A 73 3.36 -13.70 12.34
N ARG A 74 4.05 -12.56 12.38
CA ARG A 74 4.49 -11.91 13.62
C ARG A 74 3.72 -10.62 13.85
N GLU A 75 3.67 -10.19 15.10
CA GLU A 75 3.11 -8.88 15.45
C GLU A 75 4.11 -7.77 15.15
N LEU A 76 3.59 -6.64 14.71
CA LEU A 76 4.31 -5.38 14.69
C LEU A 76 4.65 -4.97 16.13
N PRO A 77 5.87 -4.47 16.38
CA PRO A 77 6.26 -4.04 17.70
C PRO A 77 5.46 -2.81 18.14
N GLU A 78 5.23 -2.67 19.44
CA GLU A 78 4.48 -1.54 20.02
C GLU A 78 5.07 -0.18 19.60
N GLU A 79 6.40 -0.06 19.51
CA GLU A 79 7.06 1.17 19.04
C GLU A 79 6.68 1.57 17.60
N TYR A 80 6.47 0.59 16.71
CA TYR A 80 5.99 0.85 15.36
C TYR A 80 4.53 1.33 15.42
N LEU A 81 3.71 0.62 16.19
CA LEU A 81 2.29 0.90 16.32
C LEU A 81 2.02 2.28 16.95
N ASP A 82 2.81 2.69 17.95
CA ASP A 82 2.82 4.01 18.58
C ASP A 82 3.21 5.11 17.63
N TRP A 83 4.33 4.95 16.94
CA TRP A 83 4.73 5.90 15.90
C TRP A 83 3.65 6.03 14.82
N ASN A 84 3.13 4.92 14.32
CA ASN A 84 2.14 4.89 13.24
C ASN A 84 0.87 5.66 13.62
N PHE A 85 0.30 5.39 14.80
CA PHE A 85 -0.94 6.01 15.23
C PHE A 85 -0.75 7.47 15.61
N LYS A 86 0.34 7.80 16.32
CA LYS A 86 0.68 9.20 16.62
C LYS A 86 0.82 10.04 15.36
N HIS A 87 1.50 9.51 14.34
CA HIS A 87 1.66 10.20 13.06
C HIS A 87 0.32 10.39 12.34
N ARG A 88 -0.57 9.37 12.33
CA ARG A 88 -1.91 9.49 11.73
C ARG A 88 -2.80 10.51 12.46
N LEU A 89 -2.77 10.51 13.79
CA LEU A 89 -3.49 11.48 14.62
C LEU A 89 -3.00 12.91 14.33
N SER A 90 -1.69 13.12 14.30
CA SER A 90 -1.08 14.40 13.92
C SER A 90 -1.49 14.83 12.50
N ASN A 91 -1.54 13.92 11.54
CA ASN A 91 -1.98 14.23 10.18
C ASN A 91 -3.46 14.67 10.13
N MET A 92 -4.32 14.08 10.94
CA MET A 92 -5.73 14.51 11.04
C MET A 92 -5.86 15.91 11.64
N GLU A 93 -5.06 16.24 12.66
CA GLU A 93 -4.98 17.61 13.20
C GLU A 93 -4.51 18.62 12.14
N LEU A 94 -3.49 18.27 11.36
CA LEU A 94 -3.03 19.08 10.22
C LEU A 94 -4.16 19.30 9.20
N MET A 95 -4.86 18.23 8.80
CA MET A 95 -5.96 18.31 7.84
C MET A 95 -7.14 19.15 8.37
N ARG A 96 -7.47 19.06 9.66
CA ARG A 96 -8.46 19.94 10.30
C ARG A 96 -8.07 21.41 10.22
N SER A 97 -6.77 21.72 10.29
CA SER A 97 -6.26 23.08 10.12
C SER A 97 -6.20 23.55 8.65
N GLY A 98 -6.72 22.77 7.69
CA GLY A 98 -6.66 23.05 6.26
C GLY A 98 -5.29 22.81 5.63
N ARG A 99 -4.34 22.23 6.38
CA ARG A 99 -2.99 21.90 5.89
C ARG A 99 -2.94 20.47 5.38
N ARG A 100 -2.17 20.24 4.33
CA ARG A 100 -1.93 18.90 3.81
C ARG A 100 -0.79 18.23 4.60
N PRO A 101 -0.96 16.97 5.01
CA PRO A 101 0.16 16.17 5.52
C PRO A 101 1.28 16.07 4.49
N ASP A 102 2.49 15.80 4.97
CA ASP A 102 3.58 15.41 4.09
C ASP A 102 3.28 14.04 3.45
N TRP A 103 3.95 13.77 2.33
CA TRP A 103 3.84 12.51 1.63
C TRP A 103 4.59 11.38 2.35
N SER A 104 5.58 11.72 3.18
CA SER A 104 6.31 10.79 4.05
C SER A 104 5.49 10.33 5.27
N GLY A 105 6.05 9.38 6.04
CA GLY A 105 5.45 8.93 7.30
C GLY A 105 4.56 7.69 7.20
N ALA A 106 3.72 7.50 8.21
CA ALA A 106 3.02 6.24 8.50
C ALA A 106 1.97 5.78 7.48
N HIS A 107 1.53 6.66 6.57
CA HIS A 107 0.52 6.33 5.57
C HIS A 107 1.12 5.88 4.23
N ASN A 108 2.31 6.32 3.85
CA ASN A 108 2.90 5.95 2.56
C ASN A 108 4.20 5.21 2.79
N ALA A 109 4.36 4.07 2.12
CA ALA A 109 5.57 3.28 2.19
C ALA A 109 6.06 2.88 0.80
N ALA A 110 7.37 2.74 0.68
CA ALA A 110 8.02 2.17 -0.49
C ALA A 110 7.90 0.65 -0.43
N VAL A 111 7.21 0.06 -1.39
CA VAL A 111 7.01 -1.39 -1.50
C VAL A 111 7.91 -1.92 -2.60
N ALA A 112 8.96 -2.62 -2.19
CA ALA A 112 9.86 -3.34 -3.06
C ALA A 112 9.36 -4.76 -3.31
N THR A 113 9.30 -5.15 -4.59
CA THR A 113 8.87 -6.48 -5.04
C THR A 113 9.73 -6.97 -6.19
N VAL A 114 9.79 -8.28 -6.39
CA VAL A 114 10.50 -8.90 -7.52
C VAL A 114 9.73 -10.13 -8.00
N GLY A 115 9.57 -10.27 -9.31
CA GLY A 115 8.83 -11.39 -9.89
C GLY A 115 8.80 -11.34 -11.41
N LYS A 116 7.60 -11.34 -11.99
CA LYS A 116 7.39 -11.37 -13.43
C LYS A 116 7.78 -10.04 -14.10
N ASN A 117 8.47 -10.16 -15.23
CA ASN A 117 8.78 -9.04 -16.11
C ASN A 117 7.49 -8.44 -16.73
N ARG A 118 7.35 -7.11 -16.69
CA ARG A 118 6.19 -6.39 -17.26
C ARG A 118 6.19 -6.29 -18.80
N GLY A 119 7.31 -6.58 -19.44
CA GLY A 119 7.49 -6.60 -20.89
C GLY A 119 8.12 -5.34 -21.48
N ASP A 120 8.20 -4.24 -20.73
CA ASP A 120 8.76 -2.97 -21.18
C ASP A 120 10.06 -2.56 -20.46
N SER A 121 10.61 -3.44 -19.63
CA SER A 121 11.89 -3.27 -18.93
C SER A 121 12.65 -4.58 -18.90
N ARG A 122 13.98 -4.53 -18.79
CA ARG A 122 14.80 -5.71 -18.48
C ARG A 122 14.84 -6.03 -16.99
N PHE A 123 14.47 -5.08 -16.14
CA PHE A 123 14.45 -5.24 -14.68
C PHE A 123 13.10 -5.77 -14.21
N THR A 124 13.12 -6.82 -13.37
CA THR A 124 11.95 -7.38 -12.68
C THR A 124 11.81 -6.89 -11.24
N LEU A 125 12.85 -6.25 -10.71
CA LEU A 125 12.78 -5.53 -9.45
C LEU A 125 11.91 -4.29 -9.64
N ASN A 126 11.00 -4.07 -8.71
CA ASN A 126 10.11 -2.93 -8.69
C ASN A 126 10.16 -2.26 -7.32
N ASN A 127 10.00 -0.93 -7.29
CA ASN A 127 9.69 -0.19 -6.09
C ASN A 127 8.55 0.77 -6.40
N ALA A 128 7.46 0.69 -5.63
CA ALA A 128 6.30 1.55 -5.80
C ALA A 128 5.88 2.12 -4.45
N ILE A 129 5.51 3.40 -4.43
CA ILE A 129 4.93 3.98 -3.22
C ILE A 129 3.45 3.63 -3.16
N LYS A 130 3.02 3.11 -2.02
CA LYS A 130 1.67 2.62 -1.79
C LYS A 130 1.13 3.20 -0.48
N GLY A 131 -0.17 3.51 -0.49
CA GLY A 131 -0.90 3.92 0.71
C GLY A 131 -1.11 2.71 1.61
N MET A 132 -0.51 2.72 2.79
CA MET A 132 -0.64 1.72 3.83
C MET A 132 -1.74 2.10 4.81
N GLY A 133 -2.59 1.14 5.12
CA GLY A 133 -3.56 1.15 6.21
C GLY A 133 -3.18 0.12 7.26
N VAL A 134 -3.70 0.30 8.47
CA VAL A 134 -3.66 -0.72 9.51
C VAL A 134 -4.83 -1.69 9.32
N CYS A 135 -4.58 -2.97 9.56
CA CYS A 135 -5.60 -3.99 9.38
C CYS A 135 -6.55 -4.02 10.59
N PRO A 136 -7.87 -4.00 10.42
CA PRO A 136 -8.79 -4.29 11.50
C PRO A 136 -8.68 -5.76 11.92
N ARG A 137 -8.99 -6.08 13.17
CA ARG A 137 -9.17 -7.46 13.60
C ARG A 137 -10.34 -8.11 12.90
N LEU A 138 -10.24 -9.41 12.63
CA LEU A 138 -11.27 -10.21 11.97
C LEU A 138 -12.65 -10.06 12.64
N ASP A 139 -12.69 -10.06 13.97
CA ASP A 139 -13.91 -9.93 14.79
C ASP A 139 -14.42 -8.50 14.94
N ARG A 140 -13.80 -7.52 14.27
CA ARG A 140 -14.20 -6.09 14.28
C ARG A 140 -14.39 -5.51 12.88
N ILE A 141 -14.02 -6.22 11.81
CA ILE A 141 -14.06 -5.68 10.43
C ILE A 141 -15.46 -5.19 10.05
N ASP A 142 -16.49 -5.98 10.34
CA ASP A 142 -17.86 -5.66 9.96
C ASP A 142 -18.38 -4.42 10.71
N GLU A 143 -18.15 -4.36 12.02
CA GLU A 143 -18.50 -3.21 12.88
C GLU A 143 -17.85 -1.92 12.37
N LEU A 144 -16.54 -1.96 12.10
CA LEU A 144 -15.79 -0.79 11.64
C LEU A 144 -16.22 -0.36 10.24
N THR A 145 -16.51 -1.33 9.37
CA THR A 145 -17.01 -1.03 8.02
C THR A 145 -18.37 -0.34 8.09
N GLU A 146 -19.27 -0.81 8.96
CA GLU A 146 -20.60 -0.22 9.11
C GLU A 146 -20.53 1.17 9.76
N ARG A 147 -19.64 1.36 10.72
CA ARG A 147 -19.37 2.67 11.30
C ARG A 147 -18.90 3.70 10.27
N LEU A 148 -18.02 3.30 9.36
CA LEU A 148 -17.56 4.18 8.27
C LEU A 148 -18.69 4.50 7.28
N LYS A 149 -19.56 3.53 6.96
CA LYS A 149 -20.70 3.76 6.06
C LYS A 149 -21.74 4.69 6.68
N SER A 150 -22.15 4.44 7.91
CA SER A 150 -23.17 5.23 8.61
C SER A 150 -22.74 6.68 8.90
N THR A 151 -21.44 6.97 8.77
CA THR A 151 -20.87 8.32 8.95
C THR A 151 -20.29 8.90 7.66
N SER A 152 -20.52 8.28 6.49
CA SER A 152 -19.85 8.68 5.23
C SER A 152 -20.22 10.09 4.76
N ASP A 153 -21.46 10.49 5.03
CA ASP A 153 -22.08 11.73 4.55
C ASP A 153 -21.91 12.89 5.55
N GLN A 154 -21.23 12.64 6.67
CA GLN A 154 -20.93 13.67 7.65
C GLN A 154 -19.91 14.69 7.10
N PRO A 155 -19.90 15.93 7.63
CA PRO A 155 -18.84 16.90 7.34
C PRO A 155 -17.44 16.32 7.61
N HIS A 156 -16.44 16.78 6.84
CA HIS A 156 -15.06 16.29 6.95
C HIS A 156 -14.49 16.35 8.38
N THR A 157 -14.85 17.37 9.17
CA THR A 157 -14.41 17.50 10.57
C THR A 157 -14.89 16.36 11.44
N ASP A 158 -16.12 15.92 11.24
CA ASP A 158 -16.76 14.86 12.03
C ASP A 158 -16.22 13.50 11.62
N LYS A 159 -15.97 13.33 10.31
CA LYS A 159 -15.30 12.15 9.77
C LYS A 159 -13.91 11.94 10.36
N PHE A 160 -13.15 13.02 10.58
CA PHE A 160 -11.87 12.93 11.28
C PHE A 160 -12.02 12.53 12.74
N SER A 161 -13.09 12.94 13.42
CA SER A 161 -13.37 12.53 14.80
C SER A 161 -13.71 11.04 14.90
N VAL A 162 -14.44 10.50 13.93
CA VAL A 162 -14.68 9.05 13.80
C VAL A 162 -13.35 8.30 13.67
N LEU A 163 -12.51 8.69 12.69
CA LEU A 163 -11.22 8.04 12.46
C LEU A 163 -10.28 8.17 13.65
N GLU A 164 -10.22 9.35 14.26
CA GLU A 164 -9.44 9.59 15.48
C GLU A 164 -9.84 8.62 16.60
N SER A 165 -11.13 8.46 16.86
CA SER A 165 -11.58 7.51 17.88
C SER A 165 -11.19 6.06 17.55
N MET A 166 -11.20 5.67 16.27
CA MET A 166 -10.74 4.34 15.85
C MET A 166 -9.24 4.18 16.08
N TYR A 167 -8.41 5.16 15.69
CA TYR A 167 -6.96 5.08 15.89
C TYR A 167 -6.56 5.16 17.37
N ARG A 168 -7.38 5.75 18.24
CA ARG A 168 -7.13 5.77 19.69
C ARG A 168 -7.44 4.44 20.36
N ASP A 169 -8.30 3.62 19.78
CA ASP A 169 -8.62 2.29 20.30
C ASP A 169 -7.73 1.22 19.65
N ARG A 170 -6.68 0.82 20.38
CA ARG A 170 -5.75 -0.24 19.98
C ARG A 170 -6.44 -1.58 19.75
N SER A 171 -7.52 -1.86 20.46
CA SER A 171 -8.18 -3.16 20.45
C SER A 171 -8.86 -3.47 19.12
N LEU A 172 -9.02 -2.47 18.24
CA LEU A 172 -9.64 -2.61 16.92
C LEU A 172 -8.71 -3.24 15.87
N TRP A 173 -7.40 -3.19 16.10
CA TRP A 173 -6.41 -3.39 15.06
C TRP A 173 -5.66 -4.72 15.22
N ASP A 174 -5.39 -5.37 14.09
CA ASP A 174 -4.54 -6.54 14.01
C ASP A 174 -3.10 -6.12 13.75
N ALA A 175 -2.25 -6.26 14.76
CA ALA A 175 -0.83 -5.96 14.69
C ALA A 175 -0.05 -6.88 13.73
N ARG A 176 -0.65 -7.95 13.20
CA ARG A 176 0.04 -8.92 12.33
C ARG A 176 -0.01 -8.56 10.84
N ARG A 177 -0.79 -7.53 10.48
CA ARG A 177 -1.14 -7.25 9.09
C ARG A 177 -1.19 -5.76 8.80
N LEU A 178 -0.74 -5.40 7.60
CA LEU A 178 -1.01 -4.12 6.97
C LEU A 178 -1.89 -4.32 5.75
N VAL A 179 -2.62 -3.29 5.35
CA VAL A 179 -3.51 -3.32 4.19
C VAL A 179 -3.21 -2.20 3.21
N SER A 180 -3.54 -2.42 1.94
CA SER A 180 -3.45 -1.43 0.86
C SER A 180 -4.49 -1.75 -0.21
N LEU A 181 -4.58 -0.90 -1.21
CA LEU A 181 -5.33 -1.15 -2.44
C LEU A 181 -4.39 -1.37 -3.61
N GLU A 182 -4.76 -2.26 -4.52
CA GLU A 182 -4.17 -2.34 -5.86
C GLU A 182 -5.05 -1.54 -6.82
N LEU A 183 -4.77 -0.23 -6.89
CA LEU A 183 -5.64 0.75 -7.55
C LEU A 183 -5.58 0.69 -9.08
N TYR A 184 -4.46 0.28 -9.67
CA TYR A 184 -4.22 0.57 -11.09
C TYR A 184 -4.23 -0.67 -11.96
N SER A 185 -4.19 -1.86 -11.39
CA SER A 185 -4.19 -3.11 -12.17
C SER A 185 -5.61 -3.45 -12.63
N THR A 186 -5.79 -3.56 -13.94
CA THR A 186 -7.01 -3.98 -14.66
C THR A 186 -6.63 -5.04 -15.70
N PRO A 187 -7.61 -5.70 -16.34
CA PRO A 187 -7.33 -6.63 -17.44
C PRO A 187 -6.52 -6.02 -18.59
N GLU A 188 -6.65 -4.71 -18.82
CA GLU A 188 -5.98 -3.99 -19.90
C GLU A 188 -4.60 -3.43 -19.48
N PHE A 189 -4.34 -3.31 -18.18
CA PHE A 189 -3.09 -2.77 -17.67
C PHE A 189 -2.71 -3.39 -16.32
N GLU A 190 -1.52 -3.97 -16.25
CA GLU A 190 -1.04 -4.62 -15.04
C GLU A 190 0.14 -3.84 -14.46
N THR A 191 0.02 -3.41 -13.20
CA THR A 191 1.15 -2.77 -12.54
C THR A 191 2.28 -3.78 -12.31
N HIS A 192 3.52 -3.29 -12.29
CA HIS A 192 4.66 -4.16 -12.01
C HIS A 192 4.59 -4.76 -10.59
N THR A 193 4.03 -4.02 -9.62
CA THR A 193 3.78 -4.54 -8.26
C THR A 193 2.82 -5.72 -8.28
N PHE A 194 1.69 -5.60 -8.99
CA PHE A 194 0.72 -6.68 -9.16
C PHE A 194 1.35 -7.92 -9.81
N LEU A 195 2.02 -7.75 -10.96
CA LEU A 195 2.69 -8.86 -11.65
C LEU A 195 3.70 -9.59 -10.76
N ASN A 196 4.47 -8.82 -9.98
CA ASN A 196 5.42 -9.38 -9.05
C ASN A 196 4.71 -10.15 -7.94
N GLN A 197 3.73 -9.55 -7.26
CA GLN A 197 3.03 -10.18 -6.13
C GLN A 197 2.19 -11.40 -6.56
N MET A 198 1.65 -11.43 -7.79
CA MET A 198 0.96 -12.60 -8.34
C MET A 198 1.89 -13.81 -8.55
N THR A 199 3.19 -13.58 -8.77
CA THR A 199 4.16 -14.65 -9.08
C THR A 199 5.14 -14.96 -7.95
N ASN A 200 5.44 -13.96 -7.14
CA ASN A 200 6.30 -14.03 -5.97
C ASN A 200 5.73 -13.07 -4.91
N PRO A 201 5.00 -13.60 -3.93
CA PRO A 201 4.25 -12.80 -2.97
C PRO A 201 5.12 -12.11 -1.92
N LEU A 202 6.45 -12.23 -1.97
CA LEU A 202 7.32 -11.49 -1.05
C LEU A 202 7.30 -9.99 -1.33
N SER A 203 7.15 -9.20 -0.29
CA SER A 203 7.22 -7.74 -0.33
C SER A 203 8.07 -7.21 0.80
N THR A 204 8.89 -6.20 0.53
CA THR A 204 9.61 -5.43 1.54
C THR A 204 9.07 -4.01 1.53
N ILE A 205 8.63 -3.53 2.69
CA ILE A 205 7.93 -2.27 2.87
C ILE A 205 8.81 -1.37 3.72
N VAL A 206 9.20 -0.20 3.21
CA VAL A 206 10.03 0.76 3.94
C VAL A 206 9.29 2.07 4.13
N PHE A 207 9.24 2.53 5.38
CA PHE A 207 8.72 3.85 5.72
C PHE A 207 9.88 4.84 5.78
N LEU A 208 9.84 5.85 4.90
CA LEU A 208 10.83 6.92 4.86
C LEU A 208 10.43 8.01 5.86
N ASP A 209 10.75 7.79 7.13
CA ASP A 209 10.51 8.74 8.23
C ASP A 209 11.49 8.47 9.39
N ILE A 210 11.42 9.22 10.49
CA ILE A 210 12.13 8.94 11.75
C ILE A 210 11.11 8.72 12.88
N PRO A 211 11.07 7.52 13.49
CA PRO A 211 11.82 6.31 13.13
C PRO A 211 11.50 5.78 11.71
N SER A 212 12.46 5.09 11.11
CA SER A 212 12.28 4.38 9.84
C SER A 212 12.15 2.89 10.13
N TYR A 213 11.12 2.26 9.58
CA TYR A 213 10.88 0.84 9.72
C TYR A 213 10.91 0.14 8.36
N GLU A 214 11.43 -1.09 8.35
CA GLU A 214 11.29 -2.04 7.25
C GLU A 214 10.46 -3.23 7.72
N ILE A 215 9.46 -3.60 6.93
CA ILE A 215 8.60 -4.75 7.17
C ILE A 215 8.74 -5.69 5.99
N ARG A 216 9.07 -6.95 6.26
CA ARG A 216 9.04 -8.01 5.25
C ARG A 216 7.78 -8.81 5.42
N ALA A 217 7.08 -9.01 4.32
CA ALA A 217 5.76 -9.60 4.31
C ALA A 217 5.58 -10.63 3.20
N VAL A 218 4.69 -11.58 3.44
CA VAL A 218 4.00 -12.34 2.39
C VAL A 218 2.73 -11.58 2.06
N THR A 219 2.46 -11.37 0.78
CA THR A 219 1.35 -10.54 0.29
C THR A 219 0.22 -11.36 -0.31
N SER A 220 -0.98 -11.20 0.22
CA SER A 220 -2.22 -11.71 -0.37
C SER A 220 -2.93 -10.62 -1.18
N LEU A 221 -3.41 -10.96 -2.37
CA LEU A 221 -4.22 -10.10 -3.25
C LEU A 221 -5.65 -10.66 -3.35
N TYR A 222 -6.63 -9.82 -3.05
CA TYR A 222 -8.04 -10.21 -3.08
C TYR A 222 -8.82 -9.34 -4.08
N HIS A 223 -9.32 -9.95 -5.15
CA HIS A 223 -10.13 -9.25 -6.14
C HIS A 223 -11.61 -9.25 -5.76
N PRO A 224 -12.34 -8.12 -5.80
CA PRO A 224 -13.73 -8.03 -5.31
C PRO A 224 -14.75 -8.93 -6.00
N ARG A 225 -14.44 -9.39 -7.22
CA ARG A 225 -15.30 -10.29 -8.01
C ARG A 225 -14.82 -11.74 -8.05
N ASP A 226 -13.77 -12.09 -7.31
CA ASP A 226 -13.30 -13.48 -7.25
C ASP A 226 -14.33 -14.33 -6.48
N PRO A 227 -14.95 -15.35 -7.13
CA PRO A 227 -15.99 -16.18 -6.52
C PRO A 227 -15.45 -17.07 -5.39
N ASP A 228 -14.14 -17.32 -5.38
CA ASP A 228 -13.47 -18.21 -4.42
C ASP A 228 -12.90 -17.45 -3.22
N LEU A 229 -13.25 -16.17 -3.05
CA LEU A 229 -12.84 -15.42 -1.86
C LEU A 229 -13.40 -16.03 -0.58
N SER A 230 -12.49 -16.25 0.37
CA SER A 230 -12.83 -16.54 1.76
C SER A 230 -13.71 -15.44 2.36
N GLU A 231 -14.43 -15.76 3.44
CA GLU A 231 -15.20 -14.77 4.19
C GLU A 231 -14.32 -13.59 4.64
N TYR A 232 -13.10 -13.87 5.10
CA TYR A 232 -12.12 -12.84 5.46
C TYR A 232 -11.75 -11.98 4.24
N GLY A 233 -11.45 -12.59 3.09
CA GLY A 233 -11.14 -11.89 1.85
C GLY A 233 -12.26 -10.93 1.42
N GLN A 234 -13.52 -11.36 1.50
CA GLN A 234 -14.67 -10.51 1.20
C GLN A 234 -14.80 -9.34 2.18
N LYS A 235 -14.63 -9.59 3.48
CA LYS A 235 -14.70 -8.57 4.53
C LYS A 235 -13.58 -7.55 4.38
N ILE A 236 -12.34 -7.99 4.15
CA ILE A 236 -11.21 -7.08 4.05
C ILE A 236 -11.31 -6.20 2.80
N VAL A 237 -11.72 -6.76 1.64
CA VAL A 237 -11.98 -6.00 0.42
C VAL A 237 -13.02 -4.91 0.65
N ARG A 238 -14.12 -5.25 1.33
CA ARG A 238 -15.17 -4.29 1.67
C ARG A 238 -14.63 -3.17 2.55
N TYR A 239 -13.89 -3.51 3.61
CA TYR A 239 -13.33 -2.55 4.55
C TYR A 239 -12.35 -1.59 3.87
N VAL A 240 -11.35 -2.10 3.15
CA VAL A 240 -10.29 -1.26 2.58
C VAL A 240 -10.83 -0.28 1.54
N ASN A 241 -11.82 -0.70 0.74
CA ASN A 241 -12.49 0.19 -0.21
C ASN A 241 -13.37 1.21 0.54
N THR A 242 -14.08 0.79 1.59
CA THR A 242 -14.92 1.70 2.40
C THR A 242 -14.09 2.80 3.05
N ILE A 243 -12.98 2.48 3.74
CA ILE A 243 -12.14 3.50 4.39
C ILE A 243 -11.46 4.41 3.37
N HIS A 244 -11.10 3.89 2.19
CA HIS A 244 -10.55 4.71 1.12
C HIS A 244 -11.58 5.71 0.58
N THR A 245 -12.79 5.25 0.21
CA THR A 245 -13.88 6.12 -0.23
C THR A 245 -14.32 7.09 0.87
N TYR A 246 -14.25 6.67 2.13
CA TYR A 246 -14.52 7.54 3.27
C TYR A 246 -13.60 8.77 3.27
N MET A 247 -12.32 8.61 2.91
CA MET A 247 -11.39 9.73 2.77
C MET A 247 -11.46 10.45 1.42
N HIS A 248 -11.94 9.76 0.39
CA HIS A 248 -12.02 10.23 -0.99
C HIS A 248 -13.46 10.10 -1.51
N SER A 249 -14.33 11.02 -1.13
CA SER A 249 -15.79 11.02 -1.39
C SER A 249 -16.22 10.80 -2.85
N HIS A 250 -15.32 10.96 -3.83
CA HIS A 250 -15.58 10.76 -5.25
C HIS A 250 -15.07 9.41 -5.81
N PHE A 251 -14.47 8.56 -4.98
CA PHE A 251 -13.94 7.27 -5.42
C PHE A 251 -15.03 6.20 -5.41
N THR A 252 -15.59 5.91 -6.57
CA THR A 252 -16.75 5.00 -6.74
C THR A 252 -16.37 3.59 -7.18
N ARG A 253 -15.12 3.37 -7.62
CA ARG A 253 -14.67 2.06 -8.10
C ARG A 253 -14.25 1.18 -6.92
N ILE A 254 -14.74 -0.05 -6.87
CA ILE A 254 -14.22 -1.07 -5.96
C ILE A 254 -13.00 -1.71 -6.63
N VAL A 255 -11.86 -1.71 -5.94
CA VAL A 255 -10.61 -2.29 -6.43
C VAL A 255 -10.14 -3.43 -5.53
N SER A 256 -9.11 -4.16 -5.97
CA SER A 256 -8.52 -5.25 -5.20
C SER A 256 -7.87 -4.78 -3.92
N ALA A 257 -8.03 -5.56 -2.86
CA ALA A 257 -7.32 -5.38 -1.61
C ALA A 257 -5.96 -6.08 -1.65
N VAL A 258 -5.01 -5.50 -0.92
CA VAL A 258 -3.69 -6.08 -0.67
C VAL A 258 -3.55 -6.23 0.83
N VAL A 259 -3.19 -7.43 1.29
CA VAL A 259 -2.89 -7.71 2.70
C VAL A 259 -1.43 -8.14 2.80
N TYR A 260 -0.66 -7.40 3.59
CA TYR A 260 0.74 -7.71 3.90
C TYR A 260 0.79 -8.42 5.25
N HIS A 261 1.02 -9.74 5.23
CA HIS A 261 1.19 -10.55 6.44
C HIS A 261 2.63 -10.40 6.94
N VAL A 262 2.80 -9.83 8.13
CA VAL A 262 4.10 -9.44 8.68
C VAL A 262 4.91 -10.68 9.04
N ILE A 263 6.11 -10.83 8.45
CA ILE A 263 7.02 -11.96 8.73
C ILE A 263 8.22 -11.50 9.56
N GLU A 264 8.80 -10.35 9.21
CA GLU A 264 9.96 -9.78 9.90
C GLU A 264 9.81 -8.26 9.98
N VAL A 265 10.33 -7.66 11.05
CA VAL A 265 10.36 -6.20 11.22
C VAL A 265 11.77 -5.78 11.57
N TYR A 266 12.23 -4.70 10.95
CA TYR A 266 13.55 -4.12 11.16
C TYR A 266 13.41 -2.64 11.53
N ASN A 267 14.23 -2.20 12.49
CA ASN A 267 14.44 -0.78 12.73
C ASN A 267 15.54 -0.29 11.79
N ASN A 268 15.14 0.55 10.83
CA ASN A 268 15.99 1.15 9.80
C ASN A 268 16.32 2.62 10.09
N SER A 269 16.00 3.10 11.28
CA SER A 269 16.31 4.47 11.71
C SER A 269 17.83 4.70 11.65
N PRO A 270 18.28 5.89 11.21
CA PRO A 270 19.68 6.26 11.35
C PRO A 270 20.09 6.18 12.83
N ALA A 271 21.29 5.66 13.11
CA ALA A 271 21.82 5.65 14.47
C ALA A 271 21.86 7.08 15.03
N SER A 272 21.54 7.25 16.31
CA SER A 272 21.74 8.53 16.98
C SER A 272 23.24 8.87 16.95
N ARG A 273 23.57 10.16 16.81
CA ARG A 273 24.95 10.64 16.88
C ARG A 273 25.50 10.33 18.28
N GLY A 274 26.21 9.21 18.43
CA GLY A 274 26.96 8.93 19.67
C GLY A 274 27.03 7.49 20.17
N GLY A 275 26.34 6.50 19.60
CA GLY A 275 26.56 5.13 20.08
C GLY A 275 25.61 4.04 19.57
N GLY A 276 26.21 2.95 19.09
CA GLY A 276 25.76 1.57 19.32
C GLY A 276 24.63 0.99 18.45
N SER A 277 23.65 1.76 17.98
CA SER A 277 22.56 1.16 17.19
C SER A 277 22.98 0.96 15.72
N GLN A 278 22.96 -0.29 15.26
CA GLN A 278 23.15 -0.64 13.86
C GLN A 278 21.86 -0.34 13.08
N LYS A 279 21.97 0.18 11.86
CA LYS A 279 20.82 0.30 10.94
C LYS A 279 20.47 -1.09 10.42
N GLY A 280 19.17 -1.40 10.32
CA GLY A 280 18.72 -2.69 9.78
C GLY A 280 18.81 -3.82 10.79
N VAL A 281 18.62 -3.50 12.08
CA VAL A 281 18.49 -4.53 13.12
C VAL A 281 17.09 -5.10 13.07
N ARG A 282 17.01 -6.42 12.92
CA ARG A 282 15.77 -7.16 13.05
C ARG A 282 15.29 -7.08 14.49
N ILE A 283 14.06 -6.64 14.68
CA ILE A 283 13.40 -6.52 15.99
C ILE A 283 12.27 -7.53 16.17
N VAL A 284 11.82 -8.16 15.07
CA VAL A 284 10.83 -9.26 15.04
C VAL A 284 11.15 -10.23 13.90
#